data_AF-A0A2E2IP08-F1
#
_entry.id   AF-A0A2E2IP08-F1
#
_cell.length_a   1.000
_cell.length_b   1.000
_cell.length_c   1.000
_cell.angle_alpha   90.00
_cell.angle_beta   90.00
_cell.angle_gamma   90.00
#
_symmetry.space_group_name_H-M   'P 1'
#
loop_
_entity.id
_entity.type
_entity.pdbx_description
1 polymer ?
#
loop_
_entity_poly.entity_id
_entity_poly.type
_entity_poly.pdbx_seq_one_letter_code
_entity_poly.pdbx_strand_id
1 'polypeptide(L)'
;MNCSSMTWIVERDERLKIIKNLDIQAAKKMLPTNMTDTGLLIALHKLRYESPQIESELRNKSGKFLRANGFCRINGLPLLPDGELPE
;
A
#
# COMPACT_ATOMS: atom_id res chain seq x y z
N MET A 1 -9.37 8.72 9.22
CA MET A 1 -7.99 9.15 8.96
C MET A 1 -7.80 9.19 7.45
N ASN A 2 -7.71 10.39 6.88
CA ASN A 2 -7.57 10.59 5.44
C ASN A 2 -6.08 10.41 5.09
N CYS A 3 -5.70 9.34 4.39
CA CYS A 3 -4.32 9.09 3.94
C CYS A 3 -3.96 9.93 2.69
N SER A 4 -4.52 11.13 2.58
CA SER A 4 -4.33 12.01 1.43
C SER A 4 -3.19 12.97 1.73
N SER A 5 -2.06 12.74 1.05
CA SER A 5 -0.81 13.53 1.03
C SER A 5 0.40 12.84 1.68
N MET A 6 0.63 11.57 1.34
CA MET A 6 1.93 10.92 1.52
C MET A 6 2.87 11.44 0.41
N THR A 7 3.58 12.52 0.70
CA THR A 7 4.58 13.09 -0.22
C THR A 7 5.88 12.28 -0.11
N TRP A 8 6.25 11.61 -1.19
CA TRP A 8 7.49 10.82 -1.27
C TRP A 8 8.65 11.72 -1.68
N ILE A 9 9.81 11.53 -1.06
CA ILE A 9 11.04 12.27 -1.41
C ILE A 9 11.92 11.55 -2.45
N VAL A 10 11.42 10.47 -3.05
CA VAL A 10 12.16 9.60 -4.00
C VAL A 10 11.50 9.55 -5.37
N GLU A 11 12.27 9.11 -6.36
CA GLU A 11 11.78 8.87 -7.71
C GLU A 11 10.72 7.77 -7.77
N ARG A 12 9.92 7.79 -8.84
CA ARG A 12 8.78 6.88 -9.03
C ARG A 12 9.16 5.40 -9.00
N ASP A 13 10.30 5.04 -9.58
CA ASP A 13 10.75 3.64 -9.64
C ASP A 13 11.19 3.10 -8.27
N GLU A 14 11.84 3.95 -7.48
CA GLU A 14 12.24 3.60 -6.12
C GLU A 14 11.00 3.45 -5.23
N ARG A 15 10.03 4.35 -5.36
CA ARG A 15 8.72 4.22 -4.70
C ARG A 15 8.03 2.90 -5.06
N LEU A 16 8.01 2.52 -6.34
CA LEU A 16 7.41 1.25 -6.78
C LEU A 16 8.11 0.04 -6.16
N LYS A 17 9.45 0.04 -6.08
CA LYS A 17 10.21 -1.02 -5.41
C LYS A 17 9.85 -1.15 -3.94
N ILE A 18 9.77 -0.02 -3.22
CA ILE A 18 9.39 0.02 -1.80
C ILE A 18 7.98 -0.56 -1.60
N ILE A 19 7.01 -0.11 -2.41
CA ILE A 19 5.62 -0.58 -2.34
C ILE A 19 5.51 -2.07 -2.69
N LYS A 20 6.19 -2.50 -3.75
CA LYS A 20 6.19 -3.90 -4.21
C LYS A 20 6.71 -4.84 -3.12
N ASN A 21 7.82 -4.48 -2.50
CA ASN A 21 8.50 -5.27 -1.48
C ASN A 21 7.95 -5.07 -0.06
N LEU A 22 7.00 -4.13 0.13
CA LEU A 22 6.51 -3.73 1.45
C LEU A 22 7.66 -3.35 2.40
N ASP A 23 8.66 -2.64 1.88
CA ASP A 23 9.85 -2.27 2.65
C ASP A 23 9.55 -1.13 3.62
N ILE A 24 9.23 -1.50 4.87
CA ILE A 24 8.92 -0.57 5.95
C ILE A 24 10.13 0.33 6.24
N GLN A 25 11.35 -0.20 6.23
CA GLN A 25 12.54 0.56 6.62
C GLN A 25 12.89 1.62 5.57
N ALA A 26 12.79 1.27 4.29
CA ALA A 26 12.92 2.25 3.22
C ALA A 26 11.77 3.27 3.26
N ALA A 27 10.52 2.82 3.44
CA ALA A 27 9.38 3.71 3.55
C ALA A 27 9.50 4.72 4.71
N LYS A 28 10.05 4.33 5.87
CA LYS A 28 10.29 5.25 7.01
C LYS A 28 11.31 6.33 6.70
N LYS A 29 12.33 6.00 5.89
CA LYS A 29 13.33 6.99 5.46
C LYS A 29 12.76 7.99 4.46
N MET A 30 11.83 7.53 3.62
CA MET A 30 11.31 8.30 2.49
C MET A 30 9.99 9.01 2.74
N LEU A 31 9.31 8.68 3.84
CA LEU A 31 8.09 9.34 4.29
C LEU A 31 8.38 10.08 5.60
N PRO A 32 8.24 11.40 5.64
CA PRO A 32 8.36 12.17 6.88
C PRO A 32 7.09 11.96 7.71
N THR A 33 6.95 10.79 8.34
CA THR A 33 5.75 10.42 9.07
C THR A 33 6.08 9.78 10.41
N ASN A 34 5.35 10.19 11.43
CA ASN A 34 5.36 9.56 12.76
C ASN A 34 4.53 8.26 12.79
N MET A 35 4.27 7.65 11.63
CA MET A 35 3.54 6.39 11.55
C MET A 35 4.32 5.27 12.24
N THR A 36 3.59 4.44 12.97
CA THR A 36 4.10 3.19 13.50
C THR A 36 4.41 2.23 12.35
N ASP A 37 5.31 1.28 12.58
CA ASP A 37 5.66 0.26 11.57
C ASP A 37 4.42 -0.49 11.07
N THR A 38 3.47 -0.77 11.96
CA THR A 38 2.17 -1.37 11.61
C THR A 38 1.34 -0.45 10.71
N GLY A 39 1.23 0.83 11.04
CA GLY A 39 0.50 1.80 10.21
C GLY A 39 1.10 1.93 8.83
N LEU A 40 2.43 1.95 8.75
CA LEU A 40 3.17 2.01 7.50
C LEU A 40 2.99 0.74 6.66
N LEU A 41 3.03 -0.44 7.29
CA LEU A 41 2.78 -1.72 6.61
C LEU A 41 1.38 -1.75 6.00
N ILE A 42 0.36 -1.31 6.74
CA ILE A 42 -1.02 -1.21 6.23
C ILE A 42 -1.08 -0.24 5.04
N ALA A 43 -0.44 0.92 5.16
CA ALA A 43 -0.38 1.90 4.07
C ALA A 43 0.30 1.33 2.82
N LEU A 44 1.41 0.61 2.97
CA LEU A 44 2.11 -0.07 1.87
C LEU A 44 1.24 -1.16 1.23
N HIS A 45 0.50 -1.94 2.03
CA HIS A 45 -0.44 -2.92 1.50
C HIS A 45 -1.54 -2.27 0.66
N LYS A 46 -2.13 -1.16 1.13
CA LYS A 46 -3.13 -0.39 0.39
C LYS A 46 -2.54 0.17 -0.91
N LEU A 47 -1.37 0.78 -0.85
CA LEU A 47 -0.66 1.29 -2.03
C LEU A 47 -0.38 0.19 -3.04
N ARG A 48 0.11 -0.98 -2.58
CA ARG A 48 0.40 -2.11 -3.45
C ARG A 48 -0.87 -2.62 -4.11
N TYR A 49 -1.97 -2.74 -3.37
CA TYR A 49 -3.27 -3.17 -3.91
C TYR A 49 -3.78 -2.24 -5.02
N GLU A 50 -3.60 -0.93 -4.88
CA GLU A 50 -4.05 0.09 -5.84
C GLU A 50 -3.06 0.37 -6.98
N SER A 51 -1.91 -0.31 -7.03
CA SER A 51 -0.86 -0.02 -8.03
C SER A 51 -0.94 -1.00 -9.22
N PRO A 52 -1.55 -0.63 -10.37
CA PRO A 52 -1.66 -1.51 -11.53
C PRO A 52 -0.33 -1.89 -12.18
N GLN A 53 0.73 -1.12 -11.89
CA GLN A 53 2.11 -1.41 -12.32
C GLN A 53 2.74 -2.60 -11.59
N ILE A 54 2.11 -3.09 -10.50
CA ILE A 54 2.59 -4.23 -9.72
C ILE A 54 1.80 -5.48 -10.16
N GLU A 55 2.47 -6.63 -10.14
CA GLU A 55 1.90 -7.90 -10.56
C GLU A 55 0.63 -8.25 -9.77
N SER A 56 -0.40 -8.72 -10.49
CA SER A 56 -1.71 -9.06 -9.92
C SER A 56 -1.63 -10.02 -8.74
N GLU A 57 -0.68 -10.96 -8.74
CA GLU A 57 -0.45 -11.89 -7.64
C GLU A 57 -0.09 -11.15 -6.33
N LEU A 58 0.82 -10.18 -6.39
CA LEU A 58 1.25 -9.40 -5.22
C LEU A 58 0.13 -8.46 -4.75
N ARG A 59 -0.61 -7.88 -5.69
CA ARG A 59 -1.79 -7.06 -5.40
C ARG A 59 -2.86 -7.89 -4.67
N ASN A 60 -3.16 -9.09 -5.17
CA ASN A 60 -4.10 -10.03 -4.54
C ASN A 60 -3.63 -10.48 -3.15
N LYS A 61 -2.32 -10.73 -2.96
CA LYS A 61 -1.75 -10.99 -1.62
C LYS A 61 -2.01 -9.84 -0.65
N SER A 62 -1.87 -8.59 -1.10
CA SER A 62 -2.29 -7.42 -0.29
C SER A 62 -3.79 -7.38 -0.05
N GLY A 63 -4.61 -7.63 -1.07
CA GLY A 63 -6.07 -7.67 -0.92
C GLY A 63 -6.50 -8.67 0.16
N LYS A 64 -5.95 -9.89 0.15
CA LYS A 64 -6.19 -10.91 1.18
C LYS A 64 -5.77 -10.45 2.57
N PHE A 65 -4.58 -9.87 2.72
CA PHE A 65 -4.11 -9.31 3.98
C PHE A 65 -5.06 -8.23 4.51
N LEU A 66 -5.46 -7.29 3.65
CA LEU A 66 -6.34 -6.18 4.04
C LEU A 66 -7.74 -6.69 4.42
N ARG A 67 -8.32 -7.63 3.66
CA ARG A 67 -9.60 -8.27 4.01
C ARG A 67 -9.53 -9.00 5.34
N ALA A 68 -8.49 -9.80 5.57
CA ALA A 68 -8.32 -10.57 6.80
C ALA A 68 -8.21 -9.70 8.07
N ASN A 69 -7.72 -8.46 7.92
CA ASN A 69 -7.57 -7.51 9.02
C ASN A 69 -8.68 -6.44 9.06
N GLY A 70 -9.72 -6.57 8.24
CA GLY A 70 -10.85 -5.63 8.22
C GLY A 70 -10.50 -4.23 7.66
N PHE A 71 -9.46 -4.11 6.84
CA PHE A 71 -9.07 -2.85 6.23
C PHE A 71 -9.73 -2.62 4.87
N CYS A 72 -9.90 -1.34 4.53
CA CYS A 72 -10.43 -0.86 3.27
C CYS A 72 -9.32 -0.39 2.31
N ARG A 73 -9.72 0.05 1.11
CA ARG A 73 -8.85 0.67 0.09
C ARG A 73 -8.20 1.95 0.60
N ILE A 74 -7.29 2.52 -0.20
CA ILE A 74 -6.59 3.77 0.17
C ILE A 74 -7.54 4.96 0.24
N ASN A 75 -8.57 4.98 -0.61
CA ASN A 75 -9.61 6.01 -0.66
C ASN A 75 -10.75 5.78 0.35
N GLY A 76 -10.62 4.79 1.23
CA GLY A 76 -11.65 4.44 2.22
C GLY A 76 -12.77 3.53 1.69
N LEU A 77 -12.81 3.22 0.39
CA LEU A 77 -13.82 2.34 -0.18
C LEU A 77 -13.59 0.87 0.20
N PRO A 78 -14.64 0.02 0.21
CA PRO A 78 -14.48 -1.42 0.40
C PRO A 78 -13.51 -2.03 -0.61
N LEU A 79 -12.81 -3.08 -0.19
CA LEU A 79 -12.00 -3.90 -1.11
C LEU A 79 -12.93 -4.62 -2.10
N LEU A 80 -12.42 -4.85 -3.31
CA LEU A 80 -13.14 -5.62 -4.31
C LEU A 80 -13.18 -7.11 -3.90
N PRO A 81 -14.10 -7.90 -4.50
CA PRO A 81 -14.17 -9.35 -4.31
C PRO A 81 -12.81 -10.06 -4.54
N ASP A 82 -12.67 -11.28 -4.03
CA ASP A 82 -11.42 -12.04 -4.21
C ASP A 82 -11.17 -12.30 -5.70
N GLY A 83 -9.93 -12.06 -6.16
CA GLY A 83 -9.55 -12.14 -7.57
C GLY A 83 -9.76 -10.84 -8.36
N GLU A 84 -10.59 -9.92 -7.88
CA GLU A 84 -10.76 -8.60 -8.49
C GLU A 84 -9.77 -7.58 -7.94
N LEU A 85 -9.26 -6.72 -8.84
CA LEU A 85 -8.26 -5.70 -8.54
C LEU A 85 -8.69 -4.35 -9.11
N PRO A 86 -8.32 -3.24 -8.46
CA PRO A 86 -8.51 -1.91 -9.02
C PRO A 86 -7.82 -1.76 -10.38
N GLU A 87 -8.41 -1.00 -11.28
CA GLU A 87 -7.74 -0.55 -12.51
C GLU A 87 -6.67 0.50 -12.22
#